data_AF-A0A016SHU7-F1
#
_entry.id   AF-A0A016SHU7-F1
#
_cell.length_a   1.000
_cell.length_b   1.000
_cell.length_c   1.000
_cell.angle_alpha   90.00
_cell.angle_beta   90.00
_cell.angle_gamma   90.00
#
_symmetry.space_group_name_H-M   'P 1'
#
loop_
_entity.id
_entity.type
_entity.pdbx_description
1 polymer ?
#
loop_
_entity_poly.entity_id
_entity_poly.type
_entity_poly.pdbx_seq_one_letter_code
_entity_poly.pdbx_strand_id
1 'polypeptide(L)'
;MLNTFIFLLHILPNVLGLLLNAVLFLLARYRSPHAIKKYSILILNFAICDFFACLTSLFVCQRIMPYGTSLFYLSEGPCQYFGARTCYVRYLITFIVF
;
A
#
# COMPACT_ATOMS: atom_id res chain seq x y z
N MET A 1 -21.59 4.23 -13.02
CA MET A 1 -21.75 2.81 -12.65
C MET A 1 -20.40 2.09 -12.65
N LEU A 2 -19.77 1.84 -13.80
CA LEU A 2 -18.50 1.08 -13.88
C LEU A 2 -17.30 1.73 -13.16
N ASN A 3 -17.11 3.05 -13.32
CA ASN A 3 -15.99 3.78 -12.70
C ASN A 3 -16.04 3.75 -11.16
N THR A 4 -17.24 3.78 -10.58
CA THR A 4 -17.47 3.69 -9.13
C THR A 4 -17.14 2.29 -8.60
N PHE A 5 -17.46 1.26 -9.38
CA PHE A 5 -17.16 -0.13 -9.03
C PHE A 5 -15.65 -0.42 -9.03
N ILE A 6 -14.92 0.08 -10.04
CA ILE A 6 -13.45 -0.03 -10.10
C ILE A 6 -12.80 0.69 -8.91
N PHE A 7 -13.34 1.86 -8.54
CA PHE A 7 -12.84 2.61 -7.40
C PHE A 7 -13.05 1.86 -6.07
N LEU A 8 -14.23 1.27 -5.87
CA LEU A 8 -14.52 0.43 -4.70
C LEU A 8 -13.62 -0.81 -4.64
N LEU A 9 -13.41 -1.48 -5.78
CA LEU A 9 -12.51 -2.62 -5.89
C LEU A 9 -11.05 -2.27 -5.59
N HIS A 10 -10.65 -1.02 -5.75
CA HIS A 10 -9.28 -0.59 -5.42
C HIS A 10 -9.15 -0.18 -3.94
N ILE A 11 -10.16 0.51 -3.39
CA ILE A 11 -10.12 0.98 -2.00
C ILE A 11 -10.36 -0.14 -0.99
N LEU A 12 -11.35 -1.00 -1.21
CA LEU A 12 -11.71 -2.06 -0.25
C LEU A 12 -10.54 -2.98 0.12
N PRO A 13 -9.84 -3.60 -0.84
CA PRO A 13 -8.72 -4.49 -0.52
C PRO A 13 -7.53 -3.73 0.08
N ASN A 14 -7.29 -2.48 -0.30
CA ASN A 14 -6.24 -1.68 0.33
C ASN A 14 -6.53 -1.38 1.80
N VAL A 15 -7.77 -1.03 2.13
CA VAL A 15 -8.18 -0.76 3.52
C VAL A 15 -8.17 -2.05 4.34
N LEU A 16 -8.67 -3.15 3.78
CA LEU A 16 -8.60 -4.47 4.41
C LEU A 16 -7.15 -4.92 4.62
N GLY A 17 -6.28 -4.77 3.62
CA GLY A 17 -4.86 -5.09 3.70
C GLY A 17 -4.14 -4.25 4.75
N LEU A 18 -4.45 -2.96 4.85
CA LEU A 18 -3.92 -2.09 5.89
C LEU A 18 -4.30 -2.60 7.30
N LEU A 19 -5.58 -2.92 7.51
CA LEU A 19 -6.09 -3.41 8.80
C LEU A 19 -5.52 -4.78 9.17
N LEU A 20 -5.55 -5.72 8.24
CA LEU A 20 -5.09 -7.10 8.45
C LEU A 20 -3.58 -7.14 8.71
N ASN A 21 -2.78 -6.39 7.94
CA ASN A 21 -1.32 -6.32 8.17
C ASN A 21 -0.96 -5.57 9.46
N ALA A 22 -1.73 -4.56 9.87
CA ALA A 22 -1.57 -3.93 11.18
C ALA A 22 -1.87 -4.91 12.33
N VAL A 23 -2.93 -5.71 12.22
CA VAL A 23 -3.25 -6.77 13.18
C VAL A 23 -2.16 -7.83 13.21
N LEU A 24 -1.65 -8.24 12.03
CA LEU A 24 -0.56 -9.21 11.92
C LEU A 24 0.71 -8.71 12.61
N PHE A 25 1.05 -7.43 12.42
CA PHE A 25 2.16 -6.76 13.10
C PHE A 25 1.99 -6.78 14.63
N LEU A 26 0.79 -6.46 15.13
CA LEU A 26 0.49 -6.52 16.56
C LEU A 26 0.58 -7.94 17.10
N LEU A 27 0.01 -8.93 16.41
CA LEU A 27 0.09 -10.34 16.80
C LEU A 27 1.54 -10.84 16.80
N ALA A 28 2.31 -10.53 15.77
CA ALA A 28 3.72 -10.90 15.66
C ALA A 28 4.58 -10.23 16.76
N ARG A 29 4.20 -9.04 17.22
CA ARG A 29 4.92 -8.34 18.30
C ARG A 29 4.54 -8.85 19.68
N TYR A 30 3.25 -9.05 19.96
CA TYR A 30 2.76 -9.38 21.31
C TYR A 30 2.70 -10.89 21.59
N ARG A 31 2.50 -11.73 20.57
CA ARG A 31 2.17 -13.16 20.74
C ARG A 31 3.27 -14.11 20.30
N SER A 32 4.43 -13.62 19.84
CA SER A 32 5.48 -14.44 19.24
C SER A 32 6.26 -15.27 20.29
N PRO A 33 6.07 -16.59 20.34
CA PRO A 33 6.79 -17.45 21.27
C PRO A 33 8.24 -17.63 20.82
N HIS A 34 9.14 -17.83 21.79
CA HIS A 34 10.60 -17.87 21.59
C HIS A 34 11.08 -18.90 20.54
N ALA A 35 10.26 -19.91 20.21
CA ALA A 35 10.53 -20.95 19.23
C ALA A 35 10.51 -20.48 17.75
N ILE A 36 9.82 -19.36 17.44
CA ILE A 36 9.62 -18.89 16.05
C ILE A 36 10.35 -17.55 15.79
N LYS A 37 11.20 -17.09 16.71
CA LYS A 37 11.81 -15.74 16.68
C LYS A 37 12.43 -15.36 15.33
N LYS A 38 13.15 -16.27 14.66
CA LYS A 38 13.75 -16.00 13.35
C LYS A 38 12.70 -15.83 12.24
N TYR A 39 11.66 -16.67 12.24
CA TYR A 39 10.57 -16.60 11.26
C TYR A 39 9.65 -15.39 11.52
N SER A 40 9.47 -15.04 12.80
CA SER A 40 8.64 -13.92 13.23
C SER A 40 9.19 -12.57 12.76
N ILE A 41 10.52 -12.42 12.67
CA ILE A 41 11.15 -11.20 12.14
C ILE A 41 10.85 -11.05 10.65
N LEU A 42 10.89 -12.15 9.90
CA LEU A 42 10.57 -12.15 8.47
C LEU A 42 9.10 -11.76 8.23
N ILE A 43 8.18 -12.39 8.97
CA ILE A 43 6.73 -12.09 8.91
C ILE A 43 6.47 -10.63 9.30
N LEU A 44 7.17 -10.12 10.31
CA LEU A 44 7.01 -8.74 10.76
C LEU A 44 7.52 -7.74 9.72
N ASN A 45 8.67 -7.99 9.09
CA ASN A 45 9.15 -7.16 7.98
C ASN A 45 8.18 -7.18 6.80
N PHE A 46 7.66 -8.36 6.44
CA PHE A 46 6.68 -8.50 5.37
C PHE A 46 5.39 -7.73 5.68
N ALA A 47 4.85 -7.87 6.89
CA ALA A 47 3.66 -7.13 7.32
C ALA A 47 3.87 -5.61 7.32
N ILE A 48 5.06 -5.13 7.68
CA ILE A 48 5.41 -3.70 7.62
C ILE A 48 5.45 -3.24 6.16
N CYS A 49 6.12 -3.99 5.28
CA CYS A 49 6.19 -3.71 3.86
C CYS A 49 4.79 -3.60 3.25
N ASP A 50 3.94 -4.61 3.45
CA ASP A 50 2.56 -4.60 2.96
C ASP A 50 1.73 -3.45 3.55
N PHE A 51 1.89 -3.16 4.85
CA PHE A 51 1.20 -2.03 5.48
C PHE A 51 1.58 -0.70 4.82
N PHE A 52 2.88 -0.46 4.60
CA PHE A 52 3.34 0.74 3.92
C PHE A 52 2.87 0.78 2.47
N ALA A 53 2.89 -0.34 1.75
CA ALA A 53 2.41 -0.41 0.36
C ALA A 53 0.91 -0.06 0.24
N CYS A 54 0.06 -0.61 1.11
CA CYS A 54 -1.37 -0.26 1.15
C CYS A 54 -1.57 1.22 1.53
N LEU A 55 -0.80 1.73 2.49
CA LEU A 55 -0.89 3.12 2.94
C LEU A 55 -0.47 4.12 1.86
N THR A 56 0.63 3.86 1.16
CA THR A 56 1.09 4.70 0.05
C THR A 56 0.13 4.64 -1.13
N SER A 57 -0.44 3.46 -1.43
CA SER A 57 -1.44 3.29 -2.47
C SER A 57 -2.72 4.09 -2.20
N LEU A 58 -3.20 4.12 -0.95
CA LEU A 58 -4.32 4.99 -0.53
C LEU A 58 -3.97 6.49 -0.57
N PHE A 59 -2.72 6.85 -0.27
CA PHE A 59 -2.30 8.25 -0.29
C PHE A 59 -2.09 8.83 -1.69
N VAL A 60 -1.67 8.01 -2.64
CA VAL A 60 -1.46 8.43 -4.04
C VAL A 60 -2.78 8.37 -4.80
N CYS A 61 -3.66 7.40 -4.49
CA CYS A 61 -4.91 7.14 -5.21
C CYS A 61 -4.68 7.21 -6.74
N GLN A 62 -3.74 6.38 -7.21
CA GLN A 62 -3.27 6.41 -8.58
C GLN A 62 -4.33 5.90 -9.55
N ARG A 63 -4.76 6.76 -10.49
CA ARG A 63 -5.49 6.32 -11.68
C ARG A 63 -4.51 6.12 -12.82
N ILE A 64 -4.44 4.91 -13.35
CA ILE A 64 -3.63 4.57 -14.53
C ILE A 64 -4.54 4.59 -15.75
N MET A 65 -4.32 5.54 -16.65
CA MET A 65 -5.00 5.61 -17.94
C MET A 65 -4.03 5.14 -19.03
N PRO A 66 -4.26 3.97 -19.65
CA PRO A 66 -3.46 3.54 -20.79
C PRO A 66 -3.84 4.37 -22.03
N TYR A 67 -2.87 5.07 -22.62
CA TYR A 67 -3.03 5.76 -23.91
C TYR A 67 -1.94 5.31 -24.87
N GLY A 68 -2.30 4.44 -25.82
CA GLY A 68 -1.36 3.88 -26.79
C GLY A 68 -0.22 3.12 -26.12
N THR A 69 1.03 3.54 -26.35
CA THR A 69 2.25 2.97 -25.75
C THR A 69 2.68 3.65 -24.44
N SER A 70 1.94 4.65 -23.98
CA SER A 70 2.27 5.45 -22.79
C SER A 70 1.25 5.27 -21.67
N LEU A 71 1.73 5.12 -20.44
CA LEU A 71 0.91 5.06 -19.23
C LEU A 71 0.87 6.45 -18.57
N PHE A 72 -0.32 7.04 -18.48
CA PHE A 72 -0.51 8.29 -17.75
C PHE A 72 -0.97 8.00 -16.33
N TYR A 73 -0.20 8.49 -15.36
CA TYR A 73 -0.48 8.37 -13.94
C TYR A 73 -1.10 9.66 -13.43
N LEU A 74 -2.40 9.63 -13.15
CA LEU A 74 -3.10 10.73 -12.50
C LEU A 74 -3.19 10.44 -11.01
N SER A 75 -2.48 11.22 -10.20
CA SER A 75 -2.53 11.12 -8.73
C SER A 75 -3.52 12.13 -8.19
N GLU A 76 -4.70 11.65 -7.80
CA GLU A 76 -5.80 12.48 -7.28
C GLU A 76 -5.92 12.40 -5.74
N GLY A 77 -4.91 11.82 -5.08
CA GLY A 77 -4.87 11.66 -3.63
C GLY A 77 -4.30 12.86 -2.87
N PRO A 78 -4.24 12.77 -1.53
CA PRO A 78 -3.70 13.82 -0.65
C PRO A 78 -2.24 14.22 -0.94
N CYS A 79 -1.50 13.46 -1.76
CA CYS A 79 -0.18 13.87 -2.24
C CYS A 79 -0.19 15.16 -3.06
N GLN A 80 -1.31 15.58 -3.64
CA GLN A 80 -1.40 16.88 -4.33
C GLN A 80 -1.13 18.06 -3.38
N TYR A 81 -1.52 17.96 -2.11
CA TYR A 81 -1.29 19.01 -1.10
C TYR A 81 0.17 19.10 -0.66
N PHE A 82 0.94 18.02 -0.77
CA PHE A 82 2.36 17.95 -0.41
C PHE A 82 3.31 18.15 -1.60
N GLY A 83 2.78 18.42 -2.78
CA GLY A 83 3.54 18.69 -4.01
C GLY A 83 3.89 17.44 -4.83
N ALA A 84 4.09 17.64 -6.14
CA ALA A 84 4.29 16.58 -7.13
C ALA A 84 5.49 15.65 -6.84
N ARG A 85 6.56 16.17 -6.21
CA ARG A 85 7.74 15.38 -5.83
C ARG A 85 7.41 14.32 -4.78
N THR A 86 6.56 14.65 -3.81
CA THR A 86 6.14 13.73 -2.75
C THR A 86 5.36 12.55 -3.33
N CYS A 87 4.57 12.80 -4.37
CA CYS A 87 3.82 11.79 -5.09
C CYS A 87 4.74 10.81 -5.84
N TYR A 88 5.76 11.33 -6.53
CA TYR A 88 6.74 10.52 -7.26
C TYR A 88 7.61 9.67 -6.32
N VAL A 89 8.07 10.25 -5.20
CA VAL A 89 8.84 9.52 -4.19
C VAL A 89 7.99 8.41 -3.55
N ARG A 90 6.69 8.66 -3.30
CA ARG A 90 5.76 7.64 -2.78
C ARG A 90 5.63 6.45 -3.73
N TYR A 91 5.53 6.71 -5.03
CA TYR A 91 5.43 5.68 -6.06
C TYR A 91 6.70 4.80 -6.10
N LEU A 92 7.88 5.44 -6.07
CA LEU A 92 9.17 4.74 -5.99
C LEU A 92 9.27 3.82 -4.76
N ILE A 93 8.79 4.30 -3.61
CA ILE A 93 8.78 3.51 -2.37
C ILE A 93 7.90 2.28 -2.53
N THR A 94 6.69 2.41 -3.10
CA THR A 94 5.82 1.25 -3.36
C THR A 94 6.48 0.24 -4.30
N PHE A 95 7.21 0.70 -5.33
CA PHE A 95 7.89 -0.19 -6.28
C PHE A 95 9.07 -0.95 -5.67
N ILE A 96 9.76 -0.37 -4.68
CA ILE A 96 10.86 -1.02 -3.95
C ILE A 96 10.38 -2.04 -2.92
N VAL A 97 9.13 -1.89 -2.47
CA VAL A 97 8.53 -2.70 -1.41
C VAL A 97 7.84 -3.97 -1.94
N PHE A 98 7.62 -4.07 -3.26
CA PHE A 98 7.10 -5.23 -3.98
C PHE A 98 8.22 -6.03 -4.67
#